data_AF-A0A484ZN20-F1
#
_entry.id   AF-A0A484ZN20-F1
#
_cell.length_a   1.000
_cell.length_b   1.000
_cell.length_c   1.000
_cell.angle_alpha   90.00
_cell.angle_beta   90.00
_cell.angle_gamma   90.00
#
_symmetry.space_group_name_H-M   'P 1'
#
loop_
_entity.id
_entity.type
_entity.pdbx_description
1 polymer ?
#
loop_
_entity_poly.entity_id
_entity_poly.type
_entity_poly.pdbx_seq_one_letter_code
_entity_poly.pdbx_strand_id
1 'polypeptide(L)'
;MDAKVRTSEAERRTAQAEVESVKLNINKRAATANADLFGAQQRKLAGDQQLASATYTRDVYRDEYQLSKRSLNDLLSVEQDVVQADSARINALYDQWDASVRYASAVDNLLMMLGIERKTERDNMLPSL
;
A
#
# COMPACT_ATOMS: atom_id res chain seq x y z
N MET A 1 2.65 -29.50 -45.03
CA MET A 1 2.33 -28.07 -44.81
C MET A 1 1.34 -27.85 -43.67
N ASP A 2 0.35 -28.73 -43.51
CA ASP A 2 -0.75 -28.57 -42.55
C ASP A 2 -0.38 -28.67 -41.05
N ALA A 3 0.66 -29.43 -40.69
CA ALA A 3 1.12 -29.52 -39.29
C ALA A 3 1.79 -28.24 -38.79
N LYS A 4 2.59 -27.56 -39.65
CA LYS A 4 3.31 -26.33 -39.29
C LYS A 4 2.37 -25.13 -39.14
N VAL A 5 1.31 -25.07 -39.95
CA VAL A 5 0.27 -24.04 -39.81
C VAL A 5 -0.50 -24.25 -38.51
N ARG A 6 -0.88 -25.50 -38.19
CA ARG A 6 -1.56 -25.84 -36.93
C ARG A 6 -0.71 -25.53 -35.69
N THR A 7 0.60 -25.79 -35.72
CA THR A 7 1.49 -25.43 -34.60
C THR A 7 1.58 -23.92 -34.43
N SER A 8 1.76 -23.16 -35.51
CA SER A 8 1.84 -21.70 -35.43
C SER A 8 0.52 -21.04 -35.01
N GLU A 9 -0.64 -21.62 -35.38
CA GLU A 9 -1.94 -21.17 -34.89
C GLU A 9 -2.16 -21.49 -33.41
N ALA A 10 -1.66 -22.63 -32.94
CA ALA A 10 -1.69 -22.99 -31.53
C ALA A 10 -0.78 -22.06 -30.71
N GLU A 11 0.45 -21.81 -31.16
CA GLU A 11 1.38 -20.84 -30.56
C GLU A 11 0.76 -19.44 -30.49
N ARG A 12 0.10 -18.98 -31.56
CA ARG A 12 -0.59 -17.68 -31.56
C ARG A 12 -1.72 -17.63 -30.53
N ARG A 13 -2.52 -18.69 -30.42
CA ARG A 13 -3.60 -18.78 -29.41
C ARG A 13 -3.05 -18.78 -28.00
N THR A 14 -1.96 -19.51 -27.74
CA THR A 14 -1.28 -19.50 -26.44
C THR A 14 -0.76 -18.11 -26.10
N ALA A 15 -0.08 -17.44 -27.03
CA ALA A 15 0.42 -16.08 -26.83
C ALA A 15 -0.72 -15.08 -26.57
N GLN A 16 -1.87 -15.22 -27.26
CA GLN A 16 -3.05 -14.39 -27.00
C GLN A 16 -3.61 -14.62 -25.58
N ALA A 17 -3.73 -15.88 -25.16
CA ALA A 17 -4.19 -16.23 -23.81
C ALA A 17 -3.21 -15.74 -22.72
N GLU A 18 -1.90 -15.79 -22.97
CA GLU A 18 -0.88 -15.23 -22.07
C GLU A 18 -1.04 -13.71 -21.92
N VAL A 19 -1.25 -12.99 -23.01
CA VAL A 19 -1.48 -11.53 -22.96
C VAL A 19 -2.76 -11.20 -22.17
N GLU A 20 -3.85 -11.92 -22.38
CA GLU A 20 -5.09 -11.73 -21.62
C GLU A 20 -4.89 -12.03 -20.13
N SER A 21 -4.19 -13.11 -19.81
CA SER A 21 -3.83 -13.49 -18.45
C SER A 21 -3.00 -12.39 -17.75
N VAL A 22 -2.00 -11.85 -18.43
CA VAL A 22 -1.16 -10.75 -17.92
C VAL A 22 -1.99 -9.50 -17.67
N LYS A 23 -2.87 -9.11 -18.60
CA LYS A 23 -3.77 -7.95 -18.43
C LYS A 23 -4.67 -8.12 -17.20
N LEU A 24 -5.29 -9.28 -17.04
CA LEU A 24 -6.13 -9.59 -15.89
C LEU A 24 -5.32 -9.56 -14.58
N ASN A 25 -4.10 -10.09 -14.61
CA ASN A 25 -3.21 -10.09 -13.44
C ASN A 25 -2.84 -8.67 -13.00
N ILE A 26 -2.49 -7.81 -13.96
CA ILE A 26 -2.19 -6.39 -13.71
C ILE A 26 -3.39 -5.68 -13.10
N ASN A 27 -4.57 -5.81 -13.70
CA ASN A 27 -5.79 -5.19 -13.20
C ASN A 27 -6.14 -5.66 -11.79
N LYS A 28 -6.00 -6.96 -11.52
CA LYS A 28 -6.22 -7.52 -10.19
C LYS A 28 -5.25 -6.93 -9.16
N ARG A 29 -3.95 -6.87 -9.49
CA ARG A 29 -2.93 -6.28 -8.62
C ARG A 29 -3.21 -4.81 -8.33
N ALA A 30 -3.56 -4.03 -9.35
CA ALA A 30 -3.91 -2.61 -9.19
C ALA A 30 -5.15 -2.44 -8.31
N ALA A 31 -6.19 -3.24 -8.52
CA ALA A 31 -7.41 -3.19 -7.71
C ALA A 31 -7.15 -3.55 -6.24
N THR A 32 -6.38 -4.61 -5.97
CA THR A 32 -6.00 -4.98 -4.60
C THR A 32 -5.17 -3.89 -3.95
N ALA A 33 -4.15 -3.36 -4.63
CA ALA A 33 -3.32 -2.29 -4.08
C ALA A 33 -4.11 -1.01 -3.79
N ASN A 34 -5.09 -0.67 -4.63
CA ASN A 34 -5.97 0.47 -4.40
C ASN A 34 -6.90 0.27 -3.18
N ALA A 35 -7.44 -0.94 -3.01
CA ALA A 35 -8.24 -1.29 -1.85
C ALA A 35 -7.41 -1.24 -0.56
N ASP A 36 -6.19 -1.79 -0.59
CA ASP A 36 -5.24 -1.76 0.53
C ASP A 36 -4.88 -0.30 0.89
N LEU A 37 -4.61 0.54 -0.11
CA LEU A 37 -4.29 1.96 0.06
C LEU A 37 -5.44 2.71 0.75
N PHE A 38 -6.66 2.55 0.25
CA PHE A 38 -7.83 3.17 0.85
C PHE A 38 -8.06 2.67 2.28
N GLY A 39 -7.93 1.37 2.51
CA GLY A 39 -8.05 0.79 3.84
C GLY A 39 -7.01 1.32 4.82
N ALA A 40 -5.74 1.45 4.39
CA ALA A 40 -4.66 2.00 5.20
C ALA A 40 -4.90 3.48 5.55
N GLN A 41 -5.40 4.28 4.60
CA GLN A 41 -5.79 5.68 4.87
C GLN A 41 -6.88 5.78 5.94
N GLN A 42 -7.91 4.93 5.88
CA GLN A 42 -8.96 4.90 6.91
C GLN A 42 -8.41 4.48 8.28
N ARG A 43 -7.53 3.46 8.32
CA ARG A 43 -6.86 3.04 9.56
C ARG A 43 -5.98 4.15 10.14
N LYS A 44 -5.28 4.91 9.31
CA LYS A 44 -4.50 6.07 9.75
C LYS A 44 -5.41 7.13 10.39
N LEU A 45 -6.51 7.50 9.74
CA LEU A 45 -7.44 8.51 10.27
C LEU A 45 -8.05 8.08 11.61
N ALA A 46 -8.46 6.82 11.72
CA ALA A 46 -8.94 6.26 12.98
C ALA A 46 -7.84 6.25 14.05
N GLY A 47 -6.61 5.89 13.67
CA GLY A 47 -5.44 5.91 14.56
C GLY A 47 -5.09 7.31 15.06
N ASP A 48 -5.18 8.34 14.21
CA ASP A 48 -4.98 9.74 14.61
C ASP A 48 -6.01 10.16 15.68
N GLN A 49 -7.29 9.80 15.49
CA GLN A 49 -8.36 10.09 16.45
C GLN A 49 -8.15 9.34 17.78
N GLN A 50 -7.74 8.07 17.71
CA GLN A 50 -7.48 7.25 18.88
C GLN A 50 -6.28 7.77 19.68
N LEU A 51 -5.21 8.20 18.99
CA LEU A 51 -4.05 8.81 19.63
C LEU A 51 -4.42 10.13 20.31
N ALA A 52 -5.23 10.97 19.66
CA ALA A 52 -5.70 12.23 20.27
C ALA A 52 -6.51 11.97 21.55
N SER A 53 -7.43 11.00 21.51
CA SER A 53 -8.25 10.61 22.66
C SER A 53 -7.41 10.03 23.81
N ALA A 54 -6.47 9.13 23.48
CA ALA A 54 -5.57 8.52 24.46
C ALA A 54 -4.66 9.58 25.11
N THR A 55 -4.14 10.52 24.32
CA THR A 55 -3.28 11.61 24.82
C THR A 55 -4.05 12.51 25.77
N TYR A 56 -5.28 12.90 25.41
CA TYR A 56 -6.14 13.69 26.28
C TYR A 56 -6.43 12.95 27.60
N THR A 57 -6.76 11.67 27.52
CA THR A 57 -7.03 10.83 28.70
C THR A 57 -5.80 10.74 29.60
N ARG A 58 -4.62 10.51 29.01
CA ARG A 58 -3.34 10.51 29.73
C ARG A 58 -3.14 11.82 30.47
N ASP A 59 -3.33 12.96 29.80
CA ASP A 59 -3.11 14.27 30.41
C ASP A 59 -4.02 14.48 31.64
N VAL A 60 -5.31 14.11 31.54
CA VAL A 60 -6.23 14.14 32.70
C VAL A 60 -5.72 13.25 33.84
N TYR A 61 -5.30 12.02 33.55
CA TYR A 61 -4.83 11.08 34.57
C TYR A 61 -3.52 11.53 35.22
N ARG A 62 -2.64 12.19 34.45
CA ARG A 62 -1.41 12.80 34.97
C ARG A 62 -1.75 13.90 35.98
N ASP A 63 -2.72 14.76 35.65
CA ASP A 63 -3.16 15.84 36.53
C ASP A 63 -3.84 15.26 37.80
N GLU A 64 -4.67 14.22 37.66
CA GLU A 64 -5.29 13.54 38.80
C GLU A 64 -4.27 12.81 39.70
N TYR A 65 -3.22 12.23 39.10
CA TYR A 65 -2.12 11.60 39.84
C TYR A 65 -1.35 12.64 40.68
N GLN A 66 -1.06 13.82 40.12
CA GLN A 66 -0.43 14.92 40.88
C GLN A 66 -1.28 15.41 42.05
N LEU A 67 -2.61 15.24 41.96
CA LEU A 67 -3.56 15.54 43.04
C LEU A 67 -3.82 14.34 43.98
N SER A 68 -3.04 13.25 43.86
CA SER A 68 -3.20 12.01 44.65
C SER A 68 -4.57 11.33 44.50
N LYS A 69 -5.31 11.59 43.41
CA LYS A 69 -6.63 11.00 43.13
C LYS A 69 -6.56 9.70 42.31
N ARG A 70 -5.43 9.44 41.67
CA ARG A 70 -5.16 8.24 40.86
C ARG A 70 -3.87 7.58 41.29
N SER A 71 -3.79 6.27 41.10
CA SER A 71 -2.57 5.53 41.36
C SER A 71 -1.57 5.69 40.22
N LEU A 72 -0.29 5.41 40.50
CA LEU A 72 0.75 5.32 39.45
C LEU A 72 0.41 4.26 38.40
N ASN A 73 -0.27 3.17 38.79
CA ASN A 73 -0.66 2.11 37.87
C ASN A 73 -1.72 2.59 36.87
N ASP A 74 -2.67 3.43 37.31
CA ASP A 74 -3.67 4.02 36.42
C ASP A 74 -3.00 4.91 35.37
N LEU A 75 -2.02 5.72 35.79
CA LEU A 75 -1.23 6.56 34.89
C LEU A 75 -0.41 5.73 33.91
N LEU A 76 0.21 4.65 34.37
CA LEU A 76 0.98 3.75 33.50
C LEU A 76 0.09 3.08 32.45
N SER A 77 -1.13 2.69 32.81
CA SER A 77 -2.08 2.07 31.88
C SER A 77 -2.43 3.02 30.73
N VAL A 78 -2.76 4.28 31.03
CA VAL A 78 -3.12 5.25 29.98
C VAL A 78 -1.92 5.67 29.13
N GLU A 79 -0.70 5.67 29.68
CA GLU A 79 0.53 5.86 28.89
C GLU A 79 0.75 4.69 27.92
N GLN A 80 0.48 3.45 28.35
CA GLN A 80 0.53 2.28 27.46
C GLN A 80 -0.50 2.40 26.33
N ASP A 81 -1.71 2.88 26.61
CA ASP A 81 -2.74 3.11 25.60
C ASP A 81 -2.29 4.12 24.53
N VAL A 82 -1.62 5.21 24.94
CA VAL A 82 -1.03 6.20 24.01
C VAL A 82 0.02 5.55 23.11
N VAL A 83 0.95 4.78 23.69
CA VAL A 83 2.02 4.11 22.94
C VAL A 83 1.45 3.09 21.94
N GLN A 84 0.41 2.34 22.35
CA GLN A 84 -0.26 1.39 21.47
C GLN A 84 -0.98 2.11 20.32
N ALA A 85 -1.67 3.22 20.60
CA ALA A 85 -2.36 4.01 19.59
C ALA A 85 -1.39 4.60 18.56
N ASP A 86 -0.26 5.17 19.01
CA ASP A 86 0.74 5.73 18.08
C ASP A 86 1.42 4.62 17.26
N SER A 87 1.73 3.48 17.88
CA SER A 87 2.29 2.32 17.15
C SER A 87 1.36 1.83 16.05
N ALA A 88 0.05 1.70 16.34
CA ALA A 88 -0.94 1.28 15.35
C ALA A 88 -1.07 2.30 14.20
N ARG A 89 -1.04 3.59 14.52
CA ARG A 89 -1.08 4.70 13.55
C ARG A 89 0.15 4.69 12.64
N ILE A 90 1.34 4.47 13.19
CA ILE A 90 2.59 4.38 12.42
C ILE A 90 2.56 3.15 11.50
N ASN A 91 2.12 2.00 11.99
CA ASN A 91 1.99 0.80 11.15
C ASN A 91 1.02 1.04 9.98
N ALA A 92 -0.13 1.68 10.23
CA ALA A 92 -1.07 2.03 9.17
C ALA A 92 -0.46 2.99 8.12
N LEU A 93 0.45 3.88 8.53
CA LEU A 93 1.16 4.77 7.62
C LEU A 93 2.17 4.01 6.73
N TYR A 94 2.89 3.03 7.30
CA TYR A 94 3.77 2.16 6.51
C TYR A 94 2.98 1.25 5.56
N ASP A 95 1.85 0.69 6.00
CA ASP A 95 0.93 -0.06 5.14
C ASP A 95 0.49 0.80 3.94
N GLN A 96 0.19 2.08 4.20
CA GLN A 96 -0.23 3.02 3.16
C GLN A 96 0.88 3.25 2.13
N TRP A 97 2.13 3.44 2.57
CA TRP A 97 3.28 3.62 1.68
C TRP A 97 3.54 2.37 0.83
N ASP A 98 3.53 1.20 1.46
CA ASP A 98 3.70 -0.07 0.75
C ASP A 98 2.58 -0.29 -0.30
N ALA A 99 1.33 -0.03 0.05
CA ALA A 99 0.21 -0.10 -0.88
C ALA A 99 0.34 0.91 -2.04
N SER A 100 0.84 2.12 -1.77
CA SER A 100 1.08 3.15 -2.80
C SER A 100 2.14 2.69 -3.81
N VAL A 101 3.24 2.10 -3.34
CA VAL A 101 4.30 1.54 -4.18
C VAL A 101 3.77 0.39 -5.03
N ARG A 102 3.00 -0.53 -4.42
CA ARG A 102 2.38 -1.65 -5.13
C ARG A 102 1.40 -1.18 -6.20
N TYR A 103 0.60 -0.16 -5.91
CA TYR A 103 -0.33 0.44 -6.86
C TYR A 103 0.43 1.09 -8.03
N ALA A 104 1.40 1.95 -7.75
CA ALA A 104 2.22 2.61 -8.78
C ALA A 104 2.95 1.60 -9.67
N SER A 105 3.41 0.47 -9.11
CA SER A 105 4.03 -0.62 -9.87
C SER A 105 3.05 -1.33 -10.80
N ALA A 106 1.82 -1.57 -10.34
CA ALA A 106 0.80 -2.24 -11.14
C ALA A 106 0.32 -1.37 -12.32
N VAL A 107 0.21 -0.05 -12.13
CA VAL A 107 -0.23 0.87 -13.20
C VAL A 107 0.92 1.41 -14.07
N ASP A 108 2.10 0.79 -13.98
CA ASP A 108 3.31 1.15 -14.74
C ASP A 108 3.82 2.60 -14.50
N ASN A 109 3.42 3.19 -13.37
CA ASN A 109 3.75 4.56 -12.99
C ASN A 109 4.85 4.64 -11.92
N LEU A 110 5.40 3.50 -11.48
CA LEU A 110 6.39 3.46 -10.40
C LEU A 110 7.67 4.24 -10.74
N LEU A 111 8.19 4.08 -11.95
CA LEU A 111 9.40 4.80 -12.36
C LEU A 111 9.19 6.32 -12.36
N MET A 112 8.01 6.78 -12.79
CA MET A 112 7.65 8.20 -12.71
C MET A 112 7.51 8.67 -11.26
N MET A 113 6.90 7.87 -10.38
CA MET A 113 6.80 8.17 -8.95
C MET A 113 8.17 8.27 -8.27
N LEU A 114 9.14 7.47 -8.73
CA LEU A 114 10.53 7.48 -8.24
C LEU A 114 11.40 8.55 -8.95
N GLY A 115 10.85 9.32 -9.88
CA GLY A 115 11.60 10.32 -10.66
C GLY A 115 12.63 9.72 -11.64
N ILE A 116 12.46 8.46 -12.03
CA ILE A 116 13.34 7.76 -12.97
C ILE A 116 12.75 7.88 -14.38
N GLU A 117 13.47 8.56 -15.27
CA GLU A 117 13.10 8.66 -16.68
C GLU A 117 13.22 7.30 -17.37
N ARG A 118 12.16 6.89 -18.07
CA ARG A 118 12.18 5.67 -18.89
C ARG A 118 12.85 5.99 -20.22
N LYS A 119 13.98 5.34 -20.52
CA LYS A 119 14.47 5.28 -21.91
C LYS A 119 13.39 4.59 -22.74
N THR A 120 12.77 5.36 -23.65
CA THR A 120 11.67 4.86 -24.46
C THR A 120 12.25 3.92 -25.53
N GLU A 121 11.62 2.76 -25.77
CA GLU A 121 11.94 1.80 -26.84
C GLU A 121 12.08 2.43 -28.25
N ARG A 122 11.66 3.69 -28.44
CA ARG A 122 11.91 4.46 -29.67
C ARG A 122 13.39 4.63 -30.02
N ASP A 123 14.31 4.47 -29.07
CA ASP A 123 15.76 4.48 -29.33
C ASP A 123 16.29 3.15 -29.92
N ASN A 124 15.47 2.09 -29.92
CA ASN A 124 15.83 0.76 -30.42
C ASN A 124 15.08 0.35 -31.70
N MET A 125 14.43 1.29 -32.40
CA MET A 125 13.96 1.01 -33.78
C MET A 125 15.19 0.79 -34.67
N LEU A 126 15.50 -0.48 -34.95
CA LEU A 126 16.37 -0.86 -36.06
C LEU A 126 15.87 -0.13 -37.32
N PRO A 127 16.77 0.47 -38.12
CA PRO A 127 16.36 1.17 -39.33
C PRO A 127 15.53 0.23 -40.20
N SER A 128 14.34 0.70 -40.58
CA SER A 128 13.47 0.00 -41.52
C SER A 128 14.24 -0.26 -42.82
N LEU A 129 14.41 -1.54 -43.16
CA LEU A 129 14.88 -2.01 -44.47
C LEU A 129 13.72 -2.00 -45.47
#